data_AF-A0A520Y0R6-F1
#
_entry.id   AF-A0A520Y0R6-F1
#
_cell.length_a   1.000
_cell.length_b   1.000
_cell.length_c   1.000
_cell.angle_alpha   90.00
_cell.angle_beta   90.00
_cell.angle_gamma   90.00
#
_symmetry.space_group_name_H-M   'P 1'
#
loop_
_entity.id
_entity.type
_entity.pdbx_description
1 polymer ?
#
loop_
_entity_poly.entity_id
_entity_poly.type
_entity_poly.pdbx_seq_one_letter_code
_entity_poly.pdbx_strand_id
1 'polypeptide(L)'
;DADVVIIDTPGRDDEIAKAAILMANTLVTPMNDSFVDLDLIGQVDPESYKIKRPSFYAELIWQSRTKAASATGRSVDWVVLRNRLQHIDSHNLRRVGAALDELARRVGFRVIPGLSERVIYRELFPQGLTMLDIGEFGDTSLSHVAARQELREMVAGLGIERPAGPALVVNG
;
A
#
# COMPACT_ATOMS: atom_id res chain seq x y z
N ASP A 1 -20.58 -1.59 16.09
CA ASP A 1 -20.57 -0.93 14.78
C ASP A 1 -19.26 -0.21 14.56
N ALA A 2 -18.72 -0.30 13.34
CA ALA A 2 -17.50 0.37 12.92
C ALA A 2 -17.72 0.89 11.50
N ASP A 3 -17.27 2.11 11.23
CA ASP A 3 -17.39 2.70 9.89
C ASP A 3 -16.33 2.18 8.91
N VAL A 4 -15.19 1.76 9.43
CA VAL A 4 -14.05 1.22 8.68
C VAL A 4 -13.58 -0.05 9.38
N VAL A 5 -13.39 -1.12 8.60
CA VAL A 5 -12.81 -2.38 9.07
C VAL A 5 -11.48 -2.57 8.36
N ILE A 6 -10.39 -2.66 9.14
CA ILE A 6 -9.06 -2.97 8.64
C ILE A 6 -8.78 -4.44 8.93
N ILE A 7 -8.45 -5.19 7.89
CA ILE A 7 -8.05 -6.60 8.00
C ILE A 7 -6.59 -6.68 7.58
N ASP A 8 -5.71 -6.97 8.55
CA ASP A 8 -4.31 -7.27 8.26
C ASP A 8 -4.19 -8.77 7.93
N THR A 9 -3.71 -9.07 6.72
CA THR A 9 -3.62 -10.44 6.21
C THR A 9 -2.15 -10.85 6.07
N PRO A 10 -1.76 -12.05 6.50
CA PRO A 10 -0.40 -12.54 6.27
C PRO A 10 -0.14 -12.71 4.76
N GLY A 11 1.10 -12.50 4.32
CA GLY A 11 1.49 -12.63 2.90
C GLY A 11 1.55 -14.04 2.33
N ARG A 12 0.95 -15.04 3.00
CA ARG A 12 0.93 -16.45 2.56
C ARG A 12 -0.42 -16.82 1.96
N ASP A 13 -0.44 -17.90 1.18
CA ASP A 13 -1.70 -18.47 0.68
C ASP A 13 -2.57 -18.93 1.86
N ASP A 14 -3.67 -18.23 2.08
CA ASP A 14 -4.57 -18.42 3.22
C ASP A 14 -6.02 -18.16 2.78
N GLU A 15 -6.91 -19.12 3.06
CA GLU A 15 -8.31 -19.06 2.64
C GLU A 15 -9.08 -17.90 3.29
N ILE A 16 -8.69 -17.50 4.52
CA ILE A 16 -9.29 -16.35 5.20
C ILE A 16 -8.85 -15.05 4.53
N ALA A 17 -7.57 -14.95 4.14
CA ALA A 17 -7.08 -13.80 3.40
C ALA A 17 -7.80 -13.64 2.05
N LYS A 18 -8.01 -14.73 1.31
CA LYS A 18 -8.80 -14.72 0.06
C LYS A 18 -10.24 -14.26 0.29
N ALA A 19 -10.89 -14.77 1.33
CA ALA A 19 -12.25 -14.36 1.68
C ALA A 19 -12.32 -12.86 2.04
N ALA A 20 -11.35 -12.36 2.80
CA ALA A 20 -11.24 -10.93 3.14
C ALA A 20 -11.11 -10.06 1.89
N ILE A 21 -10.25 -10.45 0.94
CA ILE A 21 -10.06 -9.75 -0.34
C ILE A 21 -11.37 -9.68 -1.14
N LEU A 22 -12.14 -10.76 -1.19
CA LEU A 22 -13.41 -10.82 -1.91
C LEU A 22 -14.50 -9.91 -1.33
N MET A 23 -14.40 -9.57 -0.04
CA MET A 23 -15.34 -8.68 0.65
C MET A 23 -14.85 -7.23 0.73
N ALA A 24 -13.57 -6.98 0.46
CA ALA A 24 -12.95 -5.67 0.64
C ALA A 24 -13.49 -4.64 -0.36
N ASN A 25 -13.69 -3.40 0.10
CA ASN A 25 -13.89 -2.26 -0.80
C ASN A 25 -12.57 -1.79 -1.40
N THR A 26 -11.50 -1.87 -0.60
CA THR A 26 -10.14 -1.46 -0.98
C THR A 26 -9.16 -2.55 -0.55
N LEU A 27 -8.37 -3.04 -1.49
CA LEU A 27 -7.21 -3.88 -1.23
C LEU A 27 -5.95 -3.02 -1.27
N VAL A 28 -5.19 -3.02 -0.18
CA VAL A 28 -3.91 -2.31 -0.10
C VAL A 28 -2.78 -3.34 -0.11
N THR A 29 -1.85 -3.22 -1.06
CA THR A 29 -0.66 -4.07 -1.16
C THR A 29 0.59 -3.22 -0.97
N PRO A 30 1.20 -3.21 0.23
CA PRO A 30 2.48 -2.56 0.45
C PRO A 30 3.59 -3.32 -0.29
N MET A 31 4.45 -2.59 -1.00
CA MET A 31 5.65 -3.14 -1.64
C MET A 31 6.81 -2.18 -1.48
N ASN A 32 8.03 -2.69 -1.37
CA ASN A 32 9.21 -1.83 -1.47
C ASN A 32 9.55 -1.54 -2.92
N ASP A 33 10.31 -0.48 -3.12
CA ASP A 33 10.80 -0.06 -4.42
C ASP A 33 11.96 -0.93 -4.92
N SER A 34 11.71 -2.23 -5.07
CA SER A 34 12.68 -3.26 -5.41
C SER A 34 12.17 -4.18 -6.52
N PHE A 35 13.08 -4.72 -7.34
CA PHE A 35 12.71 -5.72 -8.36
C PHE A 35 12.23 -7.03 -7.74
N VAL A 36 12.73 -7.38 -6.55
CA VAL A 36 12.32 -8.59 -5.82
C VAL A 36 10.84 -8.49 -5.42
N ASP A 37 10.41 -7.34 -4.90
CA ASP A 37 9.01 -7.11 -4.55
C ASP A 37 8.14 -6.91 -5.80
N LEU A 38 8.69 -6.35 -6.88
CA LEU A 38 7.98 -6.20 -8.14
C LEU A 38 7.57 -7.55 -8.75
N ASP A 39 8.37 -8.60 -8.56
CA ASP A 39 8.04 -9.98 -9.00
C ASP A 39 6.78 -10.53 -8.30
N LEU A 40 6.37 -9.98 -7.15
CA LEU A 40 5.07 -10.30 -6.53
C LEU A 40 3.88 -9.82 -7.37
N ILE A 41 4.06 -8.85 -8.27
CA ILE A 41 2.99 -8.29 -9.11
C ILE A 41 3.19 -8.67 -10.58
N GLY A 42 4.42 -8.73 -11.05
CA GLY A 42 4.72 -9.08 -12.44
C GLY A 42 6.14 -9.56 -12.63
N GLN A 43 6.29 -10.61 -13.43
CA GLN A 43 7.60 -11.14 -13.76
C GLN A 43 8.33 -10.16 -14.69
N VAL A 44 9.46 -9.63 -14.22
CA VAL A 44 10.31 -8.70 -14.98
C VAL A 44 11.49 -9.44 -15.59
N ASP A 45 11.83 -9.10 -16.83
CA ASP A 45 13.06 -9.58 -17.46
C ASP A 45 14.30 -8.97 -16.79
N PRO A 46 15.27 -9.77 -16.31
CA PRO A 46 16.39 -9.26 -15.53
C PRO A 46 17.38 -8.41 -16.34
N GLU A 47 17.40 -8.54 -17.67
CA GLU A 47 18.33 -7.80 -18.54
C GLU A 47 17.67 -6.55 -19.14
N SER A 48 16.46 -6.70 -19.68
CA SER A 48 15.74 -5.63 -20.37
C SER A 48 14.80 -4.83 -19.46
N TYR A 49 14.53 -5.31 -18.23
CA TYR A 49 13.59 -4.74 -17.27
C TYR A 49 12.15 -4.59 -17.79
N LYS A 50 11.81 -5.34 -18.84
CA LYS A 50 10.47 -5.37 -19.43
C LYS A 50 9.59 -6.38 -18.70
N ILE A 51 8.30 -6.06 -18.60
CA ILE A 51 7.31 -6.99 -18.03
C ILE A 51 7.06 -8.12 -19.02
N LYS A 52 7.22 -9.36 -18.57
CA LYS A 52 6.84 -10.55 -19.34
C LYS A 52 5.36 -10.83 -19.18
N ARG A 53 4.92 -10.98 -17.92
CA ARG A 53 3.55 -11.36 -17.55
C ARG A 53 3.24 -10.95 -16.10
N PRO A 54 1.97 -10.78 -15.74
CA PRO A 54 1.55 -10.67 -14.35
C PRO A 54 2.02 -11.89 -13.52
N SER A 55 2.21 -11.69 -12.22
CA SER A 55 2.50 -12.76 -11.28
C SER A 55 1.23 -13.58 -10.99
N PHE A 56 1.41 -14.74 -10.36
CA PHE A 56 0.28 -15.54 -9.87
C PHE A 56 -0.57 -14.77 -8.84
N TYR A 57 0.08 -14.01 -7.95
CA TYR A 57 -0.63 -13.19 -6.98
C TYR A 57 -1.47 -12.11 -7.68
N ALA A 58 -0.92 -11.43 -8.68
CA ALA A 58 -1.67 -10.43 -9.43
C ALA A 58 -2.84 -11.02 -10.22
N GLU A 59 -2.66 -12.21 -10.81
CA GLU A 59 -3.75 -12.94 -11.48
C GLU A 59 -4.85 -13.35 -10.49
N LEU A 60 -4.49 -13.87 -9.31
CA LEU A 60 -5.43 -14.25 -8.26
C LEU A 60 -6.27 -13.05 -7.80
N ILE A 61 -5.62 -11.90 -7.53
CA ILE A 61 -6.33 -10.67 -7.16
C ILE A 61 -7.25 -10.24 -8.29
N TRP A 62 -6.76 -10.18 -9.54
CA TRP A 62 -7.57 -9.78 -10.69
C TRP A 62 -8.81 -10.66 -10.89
N GLN A 63 -8.67 -11.98 -10.79
CA GLN A 63 -9.78 -12.93 -10.86
C GLN A 63 -10.79 -12.72 -9.72
N SER A 64 -10.29 -12.55 -8.50
CA SER A 64 -11.11 -12.31 -7.31
C SER A 64 -11.94 -11.03 -7.45
N ARG A 65 -11.32 -9.94 -7.93
CA ARG A 65 -11.99 -8.67 -8.21
C ARG A 65 -13.06 -8.79 -9.29
N THR A 66 -12.76 -9.51 -10.37
CA THR A 66 -13.71 -9.74 -11.47
C THR A 66 -14.93 -10.53 -10.99
N LYS A 67 -14.71 -11.56 -10.16
CA LYS A 67 -15.78 -12.35 -9.54
C LYS A 67 -16.63 -11.52 -8.58
N ALA A 68 -15.99 -10.73 -7.71
CA ALA A 68 -16.68 -9.83 -6.78
C ALA A 68 -17.52 -8.78 -7.52
N ALA A 69 -16.98 -8.17 -8.57
CA ALA A 69 -17.69 -7.19 -9.41
C ALA A 69 -18.89 -7.81 -10.12
N SER A 70 -18.76 -9.04 -10.61
CA SER A 70 -19.86 -9.77 -11.26
C SER A 70 -20.99 -10.10 -10.27
N ALA A 71 -20.66 -10.38 -9.00
CA ALA A 71 -21.63 -10.73 -7.98
C ALA A 71 -22.29 -9.52 -7.30
N THR A 72 -21.55 -8.43 -7.09
CA THR A 72 -21.98 -7.28 -6.28
C THR A 72 -22.20 -5.99 -7.08
N GLY A 73 -21.78 -5.97 -8.35
CA GLY A 73 -21.77 -4.77 -9.19
C GLY A 73 -20.69 -3.74 -8.81
N ARG A 74 -19.84 -4.04 -7.81
CA ARG A 74 -18.79 -3.13 -7.32
C ARG A 74 -17.41 -3.72 -7.57
N SER A 75 -16.53 -2.93 -8.19
CA SER A 75 -15.12 -3.28 -8.30
C SER A 75 -14.39 -2.96 -7.00
N VAL A 76 -13.49 -3.84 -6.58
CA VAL A 76 -12.56 -3.57 -5.46
C VAL A 76 -11.51 -2.58 -5.96
N ASP A 77 -11.27 -1.51 -5.21
CA ASP A 77 -10.16 -0.60 -5.45
C ASP A 77 -8.86 -1.27 -5.04
N TRP A 78 -7.94 -1.51 -5.98
CA TRP A 78 -6.64 -2.12 -5.66
C TRP A 78 -5.56 -1.04 -5.67
N VAL A 79 -4.99 -0.81 -4.49
CA VAL A 79 -3.97 0.19 -4.22
C VAL A 79 -2.65 -0.50 -3.90
N VAL A 80 -1.60 -0.09 -4.59
CA VAL A 80 -0.23 -0.53 -4.31
C VAL A 80 0.52 0.62 -3.64
N LEU A 81 1.00 0.41 -2.41
CA LEU A 81 1.83 1.40 -1.70
C LEU A 81 3.28 1.17 -2.07
N ARG A 82 3.94 2.20 -2.58
CA ARG A 82 5.36 2.12 -2.95
C ARG A 82 6.24 2.68 -1.84
N ASN A 83 6.77 1.80 -1.00
CA ASN A 83 7.67 2.13 0.09
C ASN A 83 9.09 2.39 -0.42
N ARG A 84 9.75 3.44 0.09
CA ARG A 84 11.10 3.82 -0.33
C ARG A 84 12.14 3.17 0.58
N LEU A 85 13.05 2.41 -0.01
CA LEU A 85 14.22 1.90 0.71
C LEU A 85 15.33 2.95 0.68
N GLN A 86 16.09 3.02 1.78
CA GLN A 86 17.27 3.88 1.84
C GLN A 86 18.38 3.29 0.96
N HIS A 87 19.23 4.15 0.39
CA HIS A 87 20.43 3.77 -0.37
C HIS A 87 20.20 3.02 -1.71
N ILE A 88 19.01 3.07 -2.31
CA ILE A 88 18.81 2.58 -3.68
C ILE A 88 19.27 3.62 -4.71
N ASP A 89 19.96 3.13 -5.75
CA ASP A 89 20.37 3.94 -6.91
C ASP A 89 19.16 4.58 -7.62
N SER A 90 19.26 5.87 -7.92
CA SER A 90 18.19 6.64 -8.59
C SER A 90 17.74 6.06 -9.92
N HIS A 91 18.63 5.37 -10.65
CA HIS A 91 18.30 4.67 -11.88
C HIS A 91 17.39 3.47 -11.62
N ASN A 92 17.64 2.71 -10.55
CA ASN A 92 16.81 1.56 -10.19
C ASN A 92 15.42 2.01 -9.73
N LEU A 93 15.34 3.08 -8.91
CA LEU A 93 14.06 3.68 -8.53
C LEU A 93 13.26 4.11 -9.78
N ARG A 94 13.89 4.72 -10.79
CA ARG A 94 13.20 5.07 -12.04
C ARG A 94 12.70 3.85 -12.81
N ARG A 95 13.52 2.78 -12.90
CA ARG A 95 13.14 1.54 -13.61
C ARG A 95 11.98 0.81 -12.93
N VAL A 96 12.05 0.64 -11.60
CA VAL A 96 10.97 -0.02 -10.84
C VAL A 96 9.68 0.78 -10.96
N GLY A 97 9.74 2.11 -10.87
CA GLY A 97 8.58 2.98 -11.08
C GLY A 97 7.95 2.80 -12.47
N ALA A 98 8.76 2.84 -13.53
CA ALA A 98 8.26 2.67 -14.90
C ALA A 98 7.61 1.30 -15.13
N ALA A 99 8.19 0.23 -14.59
CA ALA A 99 7.60 -1.10 -14.66
C ALA A 99 6.30 -1.19 -13.84
N LEU A 100 6.26 -0.58 -12.65
CA LEU A 100 5.05 -0.56 -11.84
C LEU A 100 3.90 0.20 -12.54
N ASP A 101 4.19 1.30 -13.23
CA ASP A 101 3.20 2.06 -14.02
C ASP A 101 2.66 1.28 -15.23
N GLU A 102 3.48 0.42 -15.83
CA GLU A 102 3.04 -0.48 -16.90
C GLU A 102 2.16 -1.61 -16.35
N LEU A 103 2.55 -2.23 -15.22
CA LEU A 103 1.73 -3.24 -14.53
C LEU A 103 0.39 -2.66 -14.06
N ALA A 104 0.39 -1.45 -13.51
CA ALA A 104 -0.80 -0.75 -13.03
C ALA A 104 -1.87 -0.67 -14.13
N ARG A 105 -1.47 -0.27 -15.34
CA ARG A 105 -2.36 -0.19 -16.51
C ARG A 105 -2.85 -1.56 -16.98
N ARG A 106 -2.01 -2.60 -16.91
CA ARG A 106 -2.34 -3.94 -17.41
C ARG A 106 -3.23 -4.74 -16.44
N VAL A 107 -3.01 -4.58 -15.14
CA VAL A 107 -3.66 -5.38 -14.09
C VAL A 107 -4.80 -4.61 -13.40
N GLY A 108 -4.81 -3.29 -13.49
CA GLY A 108 -5.90 -2.44 -13.01
C GLY A 108 -5.80 -2.10 -11.52
N PHE A 109 -4.61 -1.78 -11.03
CA PHE A 109 -4.37 -1.19 -9.72
C PHE A 109 -3.83 0.24 -9.88
N ARG A 110 -3.87 1.02 -8.80
CA ARG A 110 -3.28 2.36 -8.73
C ARG A 110 -2.12 2.38 -7.74
N VAL A 111 -1.09 3.16 -8.05
CA VAL A 111 0.10 3.31 -7.21
C VAL A 111 -0.01 4.59 -6.42
N ILE A 112 0.31 4.54 -5.12
CA ILE A 112 0.41 5.72 -4.26
C ILE A 112 1.75 5.72 -3.51
N PRO A 113 2.25 6.90 -3.07
CA PRO A 113 3.43 6.95 -2.22
C PRO A 113 3.21 6.17 -0.93
N GLY A 114 4.18 5.32 -0.58
CA GLY A 114 4.26 4.66 0.72
C GLY A 114 5.17 5.40 1.68
N LEU A 115 5.65 4.67 2.69
CA LEU A 115 6.54 5.22 3.72
C LEU A 115 8.00 4.92 3.36
N SER A 116 8.91 5.82 3.71
CA SER A 116 10.33 5.48 3.67
C SER A 116 10.69 4.64 4.89
N GLU A 117 11.57 3.65 4.75
CA GLU A 117 12.04 2.88 5.91
C GLU A 117 12.78 3.78 6.89
N ARG A 118 12.38 3.72 8.17
CA ARG A 118 12.96 4.52 9.26
C ARG A 118 12.94 3.72 10.57
N VAL A 119 13.98 3.91 11.38
CA VAL A 119 14.12 3.25 12.69
C VAL A 119 13.00 3.66 13.66
N ILE A 120 12.48 4.90 13.55
CA ILE A 120 11.43 5.43 14.43
C ILE A 120 10.19 4.52 14.52
N TYR A 121 9.79 3.86 13.42
CA TYR A 121 8.63 2.96 13.46
C TYR A 121 8.86 1.74 14.38
N ARG A 122 10.11 1.25 14.47
CA ARG A 122 10.48 0.16 15.37
C ARG A 122 10.60 0.62 16.82
N GLU A 123 10.99 1.86 17.05
CA GLU A 123 11.07 2.46 18.39
C GLU A 123 9.68 2.71 18.99
N LEU A 124 8.70 3.07 18.15
CA LEU A 124 7.31 3.29 18.56
C LEU A 124 6.51 2.00 18.76
N PHE A 125 6.88 0.93 18.04
CA PHE A 125 6.13 -0.33 18.05
C PHE A 125 5.91 -0.94 19.46
N PRO A 126 6.91 -1.04 20.35
CA PRO A 126 6.71 -1.57 21.70
C PRO A 126 5.75 -0.75 22.57
N GLN A 127 5.55 0.52 22.22
CA GLN A 127 4.69 1.46 22.94
C GLN A 127 3.27 1.50 22.35
N GLY A 128 3.04 0.86 21.20
CA GLY A 128 1.78 0.95 20.48
C GLY A 128 1.51 2.34 19.88
N LEU A 129 2.56 3.15 19.70
CA LEU A 129 2.45 4.52 19.19
C LEU A 129 2.63 4.58 17.67
N THR A 130 2.11 5.65 17.08
CA THR A 130 2.22 5.98 15.65
C THR A 130 2.75 7.40 15.47
N MET A 131 3.13 7.75 14.24
CA MET A 131 3.55 9.12 13.90
C MET A 131 2.44 10.18 14.06
N LEU A 132 1.21 9.77 14.37
CA LEU A 132 0.08 10.67 14.63
C LEU A 132 -0.02 11.08 16.11
N ASP A 133 0.63 10.36 17.02
CA ASP A 133 0.50 10.53 18.48
C ASP A 133 1.44 11.63 19.02
N ILE A 134 1.40 12.81 18.39
CA ILE A 134 2.40 13.89 18.51
C ILE A 134 2.64 14.34 19.96
N GLY A 135 1.63 14.25 20.83
CA GLY A 135 1.72 14.66 22.23
C GLY A 135 2.56 13.74 23.11
N GLU A 136 2.85 12.51 22.66
CA GLU A 136 3.65 11.52 23.40
C GLU A 136 5.16 11.61 23.07
N PHE A 137 5.52 12.43 22.09
CA PHE A 137 6.92 12.60 21.69
C PHE A 137 7.58 13.71 22.52
N GLY A 138 8.80 13.44 22.99
CA GLY A 138 9.70 14.49 23.50
C GLY A 138 10.22 15.36 22.37
N ASP A 139 11.42 15.07 21.86
CA ASP A 139 12.03 15.86 20.78
C ASP A 139 11.57 15.41 19.38
N THR A 140 11.11 16.38 18.59
CA THR A 140 10.74 16.15 17.18
C THR A 140 11.95 16.34 16.27
N SER A 141 12.48 15.24 15.71
CA SER A 141 13.56 15.30 14.72
C SER A 141 13.05 15.67 13.32
N LEU A 142 13.94 16.14 12.43
CA LEU A 142 13.62 16.33 11.00
C LEU A 142 13.12 15.04 10.34
N SER A 143 13.60 13.88 10.80
CA SER A 143 13.13 12.56 10.32
C SER A 143 11.66 12.33 10.68
N HIS A 144 11.22 12.77 11.87
CA HIS A 144 9.83 12.67 12.31
C HIS A 144 8.91 13.55 11.45
N VAL A 145 9.35 14.77 11.14
CA VAL A 145 8.59 15.68 10.27
C VAL A 145 8.39 15.08 8.88
N ALA A 146 9.46 14.52 8.29
CA ALA A 146 9.40 13.88 6.98
C ALA A 146 8.50 12.62 6.99
N ALA A 147 8.64 11.75 7.99
CA ALA A 147 7.78 10.56 8.15
C ALA A 147 6.29 10.92 8.26
N ARG A 148 5.97 12.01 8.98
CA ARG A 148 4.60 12.50 9.11
C ARG A 148 4.06 13.05 7.79
N GLN A 149 4.89 13.73 7.00
CA GLN A 149 4.49 14.20 5.69
C GLN A 149 4.22 13.03 4.74
N GLU A 150 5.09 12.02 4.71
CA GLU A 150 4.88 10.79 3.95
C GLU A 150 3.57 10.09 4.35
N LEU A 151 3.29 9.99 5.65
CA LEU A 151 2.05 9.42 6.16
C LEU A 151 0.81 10.19 5.68
N ARG A 152 0.85 11.53 5.67
CA ARG A 152 -0.26 12.36 5.17
C ARG A 152 -0.50 12.13 3.67
N GLU A 153 0.57 12.06 2.88
CA GLU A 153 0.49 11.78 1.44
C GLU A 153 -0.06 10.38 1.17
N MET A 154 0.39 9.38 1.92
CA MET A 154 -0.13 8.01 1.84
C MET A 154 -1.62 7.94 2.18
N VAL A 155 -2.04 8.52 3.30
CA VAL A 155 -3.46 8.53 3.73
C VAL A 155 -4.34 9.27 2.72
N ALA A 156 -3.90 10.43 2.24
CA ALA A 156 -4.61 11.16 1.20
C ALA A 156 -4.73 10.34 -0.09
N GLY A 157 -3.65 9.65 -0.47
CA GLY A 157 -3.61 8.75 -1.61
C GLY A 157 -4.58 7.57 -1.49
N LEU A 158 -4.84 7.05 -0.28
CA LEU A 158 -5.77 5.93 -0.10
C LEU A 158 -7.20 6.29 -0.51
N GLY A 159 -7.60 7.57 -0.46
CA GLY A 159 -8.92 8.00 -0.91
C GLY A 159 -10.08 7.34 -0.17
N ILE A 160 -9.83 6.85 1.06
CA ILE A 160 -10.86 6.27 1.91
C ILE A 160 -11.80 7.40 2.30
N GLU A 161 -13.03 7.35 1.80
CA GLU A 161 -14.04 8.34 2.15
C GLU A 161 -14.21 8.37 3.66
N ARG A 162 -14.16 9.57 4.23
CA ARG A 162 -14.51 9.74 5.63
C ARG A 162 -15.97 9.28 5.75
N PRO A 163 -16.29 8.37 6.70
CA PRO A 163 -17.67 7.99 6.93
C PRO A 163 -18.52 9.25 7.08
N ALA A 164 -19.74 9.22 6.56
CA ALA A 164 -20.71 10.30 6.71
C ALA A 164 -21.16 10.40 8.17
N GLY A 165 -20.25 10.82 9.05
CA GLY A 165 -20.45 11.15 10.44
C GLY A 165 -20.10 12.62 10.68
N PRO A 166 -20.57 13.21 11.79
CA PRO A 166 -20.30 14.62 12.09
C PRO A 166 -18.79 14.86 12.06
N ALA A 167 -18.39 15.92 11.35
CA ALA A 167 -16.99 16.32 11.28
C ALA A 167 -16.44 16.43 12.71
N LEU A 168 -15.45 15.60 13.06
CA LEU A 168 -14.65 15.82 14.25
C LEU A 168 -13.99 17.19 14.09
N VAL A 169 -14.54 18.16 14.80
CA VAL A 169 -13.92 19.46 15.06
C VAL A 169 -12.71 19.16 15.93
N VAL A 170 -11.54 19.00 15.32
CA VAL A 170 -10.28 18.99 16.05
C VAL A 170 -9.98 20.46 16.33
N ASN A 171 -10.41 20.94 17.49
CA ASN A 171 -9.99 22.21 18.04
C ASN A 171 -8.58 22.03 18.65
N GLY A 172 -7.63 22.86 18.22
CA GLY A 172 -6.34 23.08 18.88
C GLY A 172 -5.14 22.52 18.14
#